data_AF-A0A376Y550-F1
#
_entry.id   AF-A0A376Y550-F1
#
_cell.length_a   1.000
_cell.length_b   1.000
_cell.length_c   1.000
_cell.angle_alpha   90.00
_cell.angle_beta   90.00
_cell.angle_gamma   90.00
#
_symmetry.space_group_name_H-M   'P 1'
#
loop_
_entity.id
_entity.type
_entity.pdbx_description
1 polymer ?
#
loop_
_entity_poly.entity_id
_entity_poly.type
_entity_poly.pdbx_seq_one_letter_code
_entity_poly.pdbx_strand_id
1 'polypeptide(L)'
;MPSQLKDDEQVLVWGNRYPELQSVIRIEDGFIRSNGLGSNLCRPSSLSIDPVGIYFDSRRPSKLEQLLTTYVLDAKEEARAESLLAQLQSSRVSKYNVGSTQEYEPLTTDVS
;
A
#
# COMPACT_ATOMS: atom_id res chain seq x y z
N MET A 1 -17.91 -11.73 -14.45
CA MET A 1 -17.72 -10.31 -14.79
C MET A 1 -18.99 -9.82 -15.47
N PRO A 2 -19.40 -8.55 -15.29
CA PRO A 2 -20.55 -8.00 -15.99
C PRO A 2 -20.37 -8.16 -17.50
N SER A 3 -21.46 -8.49 -18.21
CA SER A 3 -21.44 -8.77 -19.66
C SER A 3 -21.27 -7.52 -20.50
N GLN A 4 -21.56 -6.34 -19.95
CA GLN A 4 -21.37 -5.04 -20.57
C GLN A 4 -21.17 -3.99 -19.47
N LEU A 5 -20.28 -3.04 -19.69
CA LEU A 5 -20.09 -1.84 -18.87
C LEU A 5 -20.66 -0.64 -19.61
N LYS A 6 -21.21 0.32 -18.88
CA LYS A 6 -21.51 1.65 -19.44
C LYS A 6 -20.23 2.49 -19.54
N ASP A 7 -20.29 3.58 -20.31
CA ASP A 7 -19.14 4.48 -20.53
C ASP A 7 -18.58 5.12 -19.24
N ASP A 8 -19.39 5.21 -18.18
CA ASP A 8 -19.04 5.77 -16.87
C ASP A 8 -18.74 4.70 -15.80
N GLU A 9 -18.73 3.42 -16.16
CA GLU A 9 -18.51 2.31 -15.24
C GLU A 9 -17.09 1.74 -15.37
N GLN A 10 -16.49 1.40 -14.22
CA GLN A 10 -15.16 0.77 -14.15
C GLN A 10 -15.22 -0.48 -13.28
N VAL A 11 -14.41 -1.48 -13.63
CA VAL A 11 -14.29 -2.71 -12.84
C VAL A 11 -13.18 -2.54 -11.82
N LEU A 12 -13.53 -2.72 -10.56
CA LEU A 12 -12.58 -2.76 -9.44
C LEU A 12 -12.31 -4.22 -9.06
N VAL A 13 -11.04 -4.58 -8.95
CA VAL A 13 -10.58 -5.92 -8.54
C VAL A 13 -9.69 -5.80 -7.31
N TRP A 14 -9.95 -6.64 -6.30
CA TRP A 14 -9.07 -6.71 -5.13
C TRP A 14 -7.78 -7.48 -5.46
N GLY A 15 -6.64 -6.82 -5.27
CA GLY A 15 -5.30 -7.35 -5.49
C GLY A 15 -5.14 -8.03 -6.86
N ASN A 16 -4.62 -9.25 -6.83
CA ASN A 16 -4.37 -10.04 -8.04
C ASN A 16 -5.34 -11.23 -8.21
N ARG A 17 -6.59 -11.10 -7.74
CA ARG A 17 -7.60 -12.18 -7.80
C ARG A 17 -7.98 -12.60 -9.23
N TYR A 18 -7.80 -11.69 -10.20
CA TYR A 18 -8.03 -11.90 -11.64
C TYR A 18 -6.84 -11.32 -12.44
N PRO A 19 -5.71 -12.05 -12.54
CA PRO A 19 -4.49 -11.55 -13.21
C PRO A 19 -4.62 -11.41 -14.73
N GLU A 20 -5.59 -12.09 -15.34
CA GLU A 20 -5.88 -12.08 -16.77
C GLU A 20 -6.59 -10.80 -17.23
N LEU A 21 -7.26 -10.10 -16.32
CA LEU A 21 -7.95 -8.85 -16.62
C LEU A 21 -6.93 -7.69 -16.72
N GLN A 22 -6.92 -7.04 -17.88
CA GLN A 22 -5.98 -5.95 -18.20
C GLN A 22 -6.60 -4.56 -18.01
N SER A 23 -7.88 -4.39 -18.31
CA SER A 23 -8.60 -3.10 -18.20
C SER A 23 -9.41 -3.02 -16.91
N VAL A 24 -8.73 -3.08 -15.76
CA VAL A 24 -9.35 -3.02 -14.43
C VAL A 24 -8.56 -2.10 -13.50
N ILE A 25 -9.26 -1.49 -12.56
CA ILE A 25 -8.63 -0.79 -11.44
C ILE A 25 -8.37 -1.82 -10.34
N ARG A 26 -7.13 -1.93 -9.89
CA ARG A 26 -6.76 -2.83 -8.79
C ARG A 26 -6.78 -2.07 -7.47
N ILE A 27 -7.40 -2.65 -6.47
CA ILE A 27 -7.49 -2.08 -5.13
C ILE A 27 -6.86 -3.01 -4.10
N GLU A 28 -6.24 -2.46 -3.07
CA GLU A 28 -5.69 -3.21 -1.95
C GLU A 28 -5.70 -2.34 -0.68
N ASP A 29 -5.47 -2.95 0.49
CA ASP A 29 -5.26 -2.18 1.72
C ASP A 29 -4.09 -1.18 1.56
N GLY A 30 -4.31 0.06 2.03
CA GLY A 30 -3.27 1.09 2.06
C GLY A 30 -2.10 0.76 2.99
N PHE A 31 -1.00 1.52 2.86
CA PHE A 31 0.20 1.31 3.68
C PHE A 31 -0.04 1.56 5.17
N ILE A 32 -0.93 2.49 5.51
CA ILE A 32 -1.44 2.72 6.87
C ILE A 32 -2.91 2.28 6.88
N ARG A 33 -3.20 1.11 7.47
CA ARG A 33 -4.51 0.48 7.32
C ARG A 33 -5.43 0.75 8.51
N SER A 34 -5.05 0.42 9.74
CA SER A 34 -5.98 0.46 10.87
C SER A 34 -5.26 0.41 12.22
N ASN A 35 -5.99 0.63 13.32
CA ASN A 35 -5.58 0.22 14.67
C ASN A 35 -6.30 -1.09 15.02
N GLY A 36 -5.67 -2.21 14.70
CA GLY A 36 -6.28 -3.54 14.70
C GLY A 36 -6.09 -4.26 13.37
N LEU A 37 -6.18 -5.59 13.41
CA LEU A 37 -6.05 -6.45 12.24
C LEU A 37 -7.34 -6.45 11.40
N GLY A 38 -7.20 -6.70 10.09
CA GLY A 38 -8.36 -6.90 9.21
C GLY A 38 -9.23 -8.10 9.60
N SER A 39 -8.64 -9.13 10.23
CA SER A 39 -9.36 -10.28 10.80
C SER A 39 -10.34 -9.89 11.91
N ASN A 40 -10.12 -8.75 12.56
CA ASN A 40 -10.97 -8.25 13.65
C ASN A 40 -12.09 -7.33 13.12
N LEU A 41 -12.37 -7.38 11.80
CA LEU A 41 -13.36 -6.54 11.12
C LEU A 41 -13.07 -5.03 11.22
N CYS A 42 -11.83 -4.64 11.55
CA CYS A 42 -11.40 -3.26 11.53
C CYS A 42 -11.42 -2.75 10.08
N ARG A 43 -12.30 -1.76 9.82
CA ARG A 43 -12.39 -1.09 8.51
C ARG A 43 -11.05 -0.42 8.18
N PRO A 44 -10.58 -0.53 6.93
CA PRO A 44 -9.35 0.15 6.52
C PRO A 44 -9.59 1.67 6.51
N SER A 45 -8.66 2.40 7.11
CA SER A 45 -8.57 3.87 7.09
C SER A 45 -8.03 4.39 5.76
N SER A 46 -7.39 3.55 4.95
CA SER A 46 -6.93 3.91 3.60
C SER A 46 -6.89 2.69 2.66
N LEU A 47 -7.02 2.96 1.36
CA LEU A 47 -6.91 1.99 0.27
C LEU A 47 -5.88 2.46 -0.74
N SER A 48 -5.15 1.51 -1.33
CA SER A 48 -4.36 1.73 -2.54
C SER A 48 -5.26 1.47 -3.75
N ILE A 49 -5.33 2.41 -4.68
CA ILE A 49 -6.15 2.31 -5.89
C ILE A 49 -5.23 2.56 -7.08
N ASP A 50 -5.03 1.55 -7.91
CA ASP A 50 -4.05 1.59 -9.00
C ASP A 50 -4.72 1.17 -10.32
N PRO A 51 -4.85 2.11 -11.29
CA PRO A 51 -5.45 1.83 -12.60
C PRO A 51 -4.48 1.20 -13.60
N VAL A 52 -3.21 0.98 -13.24
CA VAL A 52 -2.17 0.43 -14.12
C VAL A 52 -1.78 -0.99 -13.72
N GLY A 53 -1.58 -1.22 -12.43
CA GLY A 53 -1.09 -2.47 -11.86
C GLY A 53 -1.43 -2.56 -10.38
N ILE A 54 -0.53 -3.09 -9.56
CA ILE A 54 -0.63 -2.99 -8.10
C ILE A 54 0.77 -3.07 -7.49
N TYR A 55 1.04 -2.31 -6.42
CA TYR A 55 2.39 -2.04 -5.90
C TYR A 55 3.24 -3.25 -5.51
N PHE A 56 2.63 -4.42 -5.25
CA PHE A 56 3.35 -5.63 -4.88
C PHE A 56 3.63 -6.57 -6.06
N ASP A 57 3.01 -6.34 -7.23
CA ASP A 57 3.17 -7.18 -8.40
C ASP A 57 4.32 -6.69 -9.29
N SER A 58 5.52 -7.21 -9.07
CA SER A 58 6.73 -6.84 -9.83
C SER A 58 6.77 -7.36 -11.27
N ARG A 59 5.77 -8.12 -11.73
CA ARG A 59 5.74 -8.68 -13.09
C ARG A 59 5.20 -7.68 -14.12
N ARG A 60 4.57 -6.60 -13.67
CA ARG A 60 3.91 -5.60 -14.51
C ARG A 60 4.11 -4.21 -13.89
N PRO A 61 4.16 -3.15 -14.71
CA PRO A 61 4.21 -1.79 -14.19
C PRO A 61 3.00 -1.46 -13.31
N SER A 62 3.22 -0.62 -12.30
CA SER A 62 2.20 -0.04 -11.43
C SER A 62 2.19 1.48 -11.52
N LYS A 63 1.09 2.11 -11.10
CA LYS A 63 1.02 3.58 -11.03
C LYS A 63 1.99 4.12 -10.00
N LEU A 64 2.23 3.37 -8.92
CA LEU A 64 3.23 3.74 -7.91
C LEU A 64 4.64 3.80 -8.50
N GLU A 65 5.07 2.81 -9.28
CA GLU A 65 6.38 2.83 -9.94
C GLU A 65 6.53 4.01 -10.89
N GLN A 66 5.47 4.33 -11.66
CA GLN A 66 5.46 5.50 -12.53
C GLN A 66 5.59 6.80 -11.72
N LEU A 67 4.87 6.93 -10.60
CA LEU A 67 4.97 8.10 -9.71
C LEU A 67 6.39 8.23 -9.16
N LEU A 68 6.99 7.16 -8.65
CA LEU A 68 8.35 7.18 -8.13
C LEU A 68 9.40 7.55 -9.20
N THR A 69 9.13 7.25 -10.47
CA THR A 69 10.05 7.54 -11.58
C THR A 69 9.90 8.97 -12.11
N THR A 70 8.68 9.50 -12.11
CA THR A 70 8.34 10.71 -12.88
C THR A 70 7.93 11.90 -12.03
N TYR A 71 7.50 11.68 -10.79
CA TYR A 71 7.01 12.73 -9.92
C TYR A 71 8.18 13.40 -9.18
N VAL A 72 8.28 14.72 -9.34
CA VAL A 72 9.22 15.55 -8.58
C VAL A 72 8.42 16.26 -7.51
N LEU A 73 8.79 16.06 -6.25
CA LEU A 73 8.15 16.72 -5.12
C LEU A 73 8.46 18.22 -5.15
N ASP A 74 7.47 19.05 -4.86
CA ASP A 74 7.72 20.46 -4.57
C ASP A 74 8.22 20.65 -3.11
N ALA A 75 8.74 21.83 -2.79
CA ALA A 75 9.28 22.13 -1.46
C ALA A 75 8.26 21.95 -0.31
N LYS A 76 6.96 22.14 -0.58
CA LYS A 76 5.90 21.96 0.41
C LYS A 76 5.61 20.47 0.61
N GLU A 77 5.64 19.69 -0.46
CA GLU A 77 5.50 18.24 -0.41
C GLU A 77 6.68 17.57 0.27
N GLU A 78 7.91 18.02 0.01
CA GLU A 78 9.12 17.56 0.71
C GLU A 78 9.02 17.83 2.21
N ALA A 79 8.72 19.08 2.61
CA ALA A 79 8.55 19.43 4.03
C ALA A 79 7.44 18.61 4.71
N ARG A 80 6.34 18.37 4.00
CA ARG A 80 5.25 17.51 4.49
C ARG A 80 5.69 16.05 4.63
N ALA A 81 6.46 15.52 3.67
CA ALA A 81 6.96 14.16 3.71
C ALA A 81 7.92 13.94 4.89
N GLU A 82 8.84 14.88 5.14
CA GLU A 82 9.75 14.84 6.29
C GLU A 82 8.99 14.87 7.61
N SER A 83 8.01 15.78 7.75
CA SER A 83 7.16 15.85 8.94
C SER A 83 6.38 14.56 9.17
N LEU A 84 5.83 13.98 8.10
CA LEU A 84 5.12 12.71 8.16
C LEU A 84 6.05 11.56 8.59
N LEU A 85 7.26 11.47 8.04
CA LEU A 85 8.24 10.45 8.42
C LEU A 85 8.61 10.53 9.90
N ALA A 86 8.89 11.73 10.40
CA ALA A 86 9.18 11.95 11.82
C ALA A 86 8.00 11.54 12.72
N GLN A 87 6.76 11.85 12.29
CA GLN A 87 5.56 11.45 13.01
C GLN A 87 5.39 9.92 13.01
N LEU A 88 5.57 9.26 11.88
CA LEU A 88 5.42 7.80 11.76
C LEU A 88 6.45 7.06 12.64
N GLN A 89 7.70 7.52 12.64
CA GLN A 89 8.77 6.95 13.45
C GLN A 89 8.53 7.14 14.95
N SER A 90 8.22 8.37 15.38
CA SER A 90 8.01 8.67 16.80
C SER A 90 6.78 7.96 17.39
N SER A 91 5.72 7.81 16.59
CA SER A 91 4.49 7.09 16.98
C SER A 91 4.56 5.58 16.76
N ARG A 92 5.63 5.07 16.14
CA ARG A 92 5.81 3.66 15.76
C ARG A 92 4.63 3.10 14.96
N VAL A 93 4.07 3.91 14.07
CA VAL A 93 2.94 3.50 13.23
C VAL A 93 3.38 2.39 12.29
N SER A 94 2.57 1.34 12.21
CA SER A 94 2.71 0.23 11.28
C SER A 94 1.40 0.03 10.51
N LYS A 95 1.36 -0.93 9.57
CA LYS A 95 0.16 -1.18 8.76
C LYS A 95 -1.09 -1.39 9.63
N TYR A 96 -0.96 -2.12 10.74
CA TYR A 96 -2.09 -2.51 11.61
C TYR A 96 -2.04 -1.89 13.00
N ASN A 97 -0.94 -1.23 13.39
CA ASN A 97 -0.74 -0.65 14.73
C ASN A 97 -1.08 -1.61 15.88
N VAL A 98 -0.81 -2.91 15.69
CA VAL A 98 -0.98 -3.96 16.71
C VAL A 98 0.38 -4.46 17.18
N GLY A 99 0.40 -5.01 18.40
CA GLY A 99 1.60 -5.60 19.00
C GLY A 99 2.38 -4.63 19.88
N SER A 100 3.31 -5.18 20.65
CA SER A 100 4.29 -4.42 21.43
C SER A 100 5.55 -4.19 20.60
N THR A 101 6.21 -3.04 20.80
CA THR A 101 7.54 -2.82 20.22
C THR A 101 8.52 -3.84 20.78
N GLN A 102 9.20 -4.57 19.90
CA GLN A 102 10.29 -5.46 20.26
C GLN A 102 11.52 -4.97 19.51
N GLU A 103 12.61 -4.72 20.23
CA GLU A 103 13.88 -4.40 19.59
C GLU A 103 14.38 -5.65 18.85
N TYR A 104 14.83 -5.43 17.62
CA TYR A 104 15.44 -6.50 16.84
C TYR A 104 16.85 -6.75 17.39
N GLU A 105 17.03 -7.87 18.07
CA GLU A 105 18.36 -8.40 18.37
C GLU A 105 18.76 -9.36 17.25
N PRO A 106 19.82 -9.06 16.48
CA PRO A 106 20.32 -9.99 15.48
C PRO A 106 20.81 -11.27 16.15
N LEU A 107 20.58 -12.41 15.51
CA LEU A 107 21.10 -13.69 15.98
C LEU A 107 22.63 -13.63 15.99
N THR A 108 23.23 -13.62 17.19
CA THR A 108 24.67 -13.85 17.34
C THR A 108 24.93 -15.31 17.05
N THR A 109 25.45 -15.63 15.87
CA THR A 109 26.01 -16.96 15.62
C THR A 109 27.27 -17.10 16.46
N ASP A 110 27.18 -17.83 17.57
CA ASP A 110 28.35 -18.38 18.25
C ASP A 110 29.01 -19.37 17.27
N VAL A 111 30.05 -18.90 16.60
CA VAL A 111 30.97 -19.77 15.87
C VAL A 111 31.85 -20.42 16.94
N SER A 112 31.49 -21.65 17.32
CA SER A 112 32.34 -22.55 18.11
C SER A 112 33.43 -23.18 17.25
#